data_AF-A0A7V7BAW3-F1
#
_entry.id   AF-A0A7V7BAW3-F1
#
_cell.length_a   1.000
_cell.length_b   1.000
_cell.length_c   1.000
_cell.angle_alpha   90.00
_cell.angle_beta   90.00
_cell.angle_gamma   90.00
#
_symmetry.space_group_name_H-M   'P 1'
#
loop_
_entity.id
_entity.type
_entity.pdbx_description
1 polymer ?
#
loop_
_entity_poly.entity_id
_entity_poly.type
_entity_poly.pdbx_seq_one_letter_code
_entity_poly.pdbx_strand_id
1 'polypeptide(L)'
;MGKNKKAKIIIVQFLLLIVVIGLSSFISYYKFSVLNPLSTARGLFQILFTEKEYVEIQKYPKVILAKPSVSLSDYMESRGFREDKENQMGALHRFINDDTAQYVVYSTNMCFSKWKWQE
;
A
#
# COMPACT_ATOMS: atom_id res chain seq x y z
N MET A 1 -17.22 14.18 -40.74
CA MET A 1 -17.22 12.92 -39.96
C MET A 1 -18.59 12.71 -39.33
N GLY A 2 -19.34 11.68 -39.73
CA GLY A 2 -20.75 11.49 -39.32
C GLY A 2 -20.94 11.34 -37.81
N LYS A 3 -22.03 11.89 -37.26
CA LYS A 3 -22.38 11.85 -35.82
C LYS A 3 -22.21 10.45 -35.21
N ASN A 4 -22.62 9.40 -35.93
CA ASN A 4 -22.51 8.01 -35.48
C ASN A 4 -21.06 7.51 -35.33
N LYS A 5 -20.12 8.00 -36.15
CA LYS A 5 -18.69 7.65 -36.04
C LYS A 5 -18.05 8.33 -34.82
N LYS A 6 -18.42 9.59 -34.54
CA LYS A 6 -17.96 10.32 -33.35
C LYS A 6 -18.43 9.66 -32.05
N ALA A 7 -19.71 9.27 -31.98
CA ALA A 7 -20.27 8.60 -30.81
C ALA A 7 -19.59 7.24 -30.52
N LYS A 8 -19.34 6.43 -31.57
CA LYS A 8 -18.61 5.17 -31.43
C LYS A 8 -17.20 5.34 -30.86
N ILE A 9 -16.46 6.37 -31.30
CA ILE A 9 -15.11 6.64 -30.78
C ILE A 9 -15.16 6.98 -29.29
N ILE A 10 -16.10 7.84 -28.87
CA ILE A 10 -16.26 8.22 -27.47
C ILE A 10 -16.58 6.99 -26.61
N ILE A 11 -17.48 6.11 -27.07
CA ILE A 11 -17.82 4.87 -26.36
C ILE A 11 -16.60 3.97 -26.21
N VAL A 12 -15.81 3.78 -27.28
CA VAL A 12 -14.59 2.97 -27.22
C VAL A 12 -13.57 3.55 -26.25
N GLN A 13 -13.36 4.87 -26.26
CA GLN A 13 -12.46 5.54 -25.31
C GLN A 13 -12.92 5.38 -23.86
N PHE A 14 -14.22 5.50 -23.61
CA PHE A 14 -14.80 5.31 -22.28
C PHE A 14 -14.66 3.87 -21.79
N LEU A 15 -14.93 2.88 -22.64
CA LEU A 15 -14.73 1.46 -22.32
C LEU A 15 -13.26 1.17 -22.02
N LEU A 16 -12.34 1.70 -22.83
CA LEU A 16 -10.91 1.54 -22.59
C LEU A 16 -10.48 2.17 -21.26
N LEU A 17 -11.01 3.34 -20.92
CA LEU A 17 -10.75 3.99 -19.63
C LEU A 17 -11.22 3.12 -18.45
N ILE A 18 -12.43 2.55 -18.53
CA ILE A 18 -12.95 1.64 -17.50
C ILE A 18 -12.04 0.42 -17.34
N VAL A 19 -11.59 -0.17 -18.46
CA VAL A 19 -10.68 -1.32 -18.44
C VAL A 19 -9.35 -0.96 -17.77
N VAL A 20 -8.76 0.19 -18.09
CA VAL A 20 -7.50 0.65 -17.48
C VAL A 20 -7.67 0.90 -15.98
N ILE A 21 -8.75 1.57 -15.56
CA ILE A 21 -9.03 1.81 -14.14
C ILE A 21 -9.25 0.47 -13.41
N GLY A 22 -10.03 -0.43 -13.98
CA GLY A 22 -10.30 -1.75 -13.41
C GLY A 22 -9.02 -2.57 -13.23
N LEU A 23 -8.18 -2.67 -14.27
CA LEU A 23 -6.90 -3.39 -14.22
C LEU A 23 -5.94 -2.77 -13.20
N SER A 24 -5.80 -1.44 -13.20
CA SER A 24 -4.89 -0.75 -12.27
C SER A 24 -5.33 -0.94 -10.81
N SER A 25 -6.62 -0.80 -10.52
CA SER A 25 -7.18 -1.07 -9.19
C SER A 25 -7.02 -2.53 -8.78
N PHE A 26 -7.21 -3.48 -9.70
CA PHE A 26 -6.99 -4.89 -9.44
C PHE A 26 -5.53 -5.19 -9.07
N ILE A 27 -4.56 -4.67 -9.84
CA ILE A 27 -3.12 -4.82 -9.55
C ILE A 27 -2.79 -4.19 -8.19
N SER A 28 -3.29 -2.98 -7.93
CA SER A 28 -3.10 -2.27 -6.67
C SER A 28 -3.62 -3.10 -5.49
N TYR A 29 -4.82 -3.66 -5.61
CA TYR A 29 -5.38 -4.51 -4.57
C TYR A 29 -4.58 -5.80 -4.38
N TYR A 30 -4.25 -6.49 -5.47
CA TYR A 30 -3.54 -7.76 -5.41
C TYR A 30 -2.15 -7.64 -4.76
N LYS A 31 -1.39 -6.59 -5.07
CA LYS A 31 -0.03 -6.40 -4.54
C LYS A 31 0.00 -5.64 -3.21
N PHE A 32 -0.82 -4.61 -3.06
CA PHE A 32 -0.73 -3.66 -1.95
C PHE A 32 -1.88 -3.76 -0.97
N SER A 33 -2.93 -4.52 -1.29
CA SER A 33 -4.19 -4.58 -0.53
C SER A 33 -4.87 -3.21 -0.42
N VAL A 34 -4.71 -2.37 -1.45
CA VAL A 34 -5.26 -1.01 -1.53
C VAL A 34 -6.01 -0.84 -2.85
N LEU A 35 -7.29 -0.47 -2.79
CA LEU A 35 -8.17 -0.26 -3.98
C LEU A 35 -7.98 1.11 -4.66
N ASN A 36 -6.90 1.81 -4.35
CA ASN A 36 -6.57 3.11 -4.92
C ASN A 36 -5.23 3.05 -5.66
N PRO A 37 -5.24 2.79 -6.98
CA PRO A 37 -4.01 2.66 -7.75
C PRO A 37 -3.19 3.95 -7.82
N LEU A 38 -3.84 5.12 -7.75
CA LEU A 38 -3.15 6.41 -7.76
C LEU A 38 -2.37 6.65 -6.46
N SER A 39 -2.98 6.32 -5.31
CA SER A 39 -2.31 6.41 -4.01
C SER A 39 -1.09 5.49 -3.96
N THR A 40 -1.26 4.25 -4.41
CA THR A 40 -0.19 3.26 -4.51
C THR A 40 0.94 3.73 -5.43
N ALA A 41 0.62 4.20 -6.64
CA ALA A 41 1.62 4.68 -7.59
C ALA A 41 2.40 5.88 -7.04
N ARG A 42 1.70 6.83 -6.40
CA ARG A 42 2.33 7.99 -5.75
C ARG A 42 3.23 7.59 -4.58
N GLY A 43 2.80 6.62 -3.77
CA GLY A 43 3.60 6.11 -2.65
C GLY A 43 4.87 5.41 -3.12
N LEU A 44 4.76 4.54 -4.12
CA LEU A 44 5.92 3.90 -4.75
C LEU A 44 6.88 4.92 -5.34
N PHE A 45 6.37 5.90 -6.09
CA PHE A 45 7.20 6.95 -6.66
C PHE A 45 8.00 7.69 -5.59
N GLN A 46 7.36 8.03 -4.46
CA GLN A 46 8.04 8.70 -3.36
C GLN A 46 9.13 7.84 -2.73
N ILE A 47 8.91 6.54 -2.55
CA ILE A 47 9.91 5.67 -1.92
C ILE A 47 11.09 5.38 -2.84
N LEU A 48 10.82 5.25 -4.15
CA LEU A 48 11.84 4.90 -5.14
C LEU A 48 12.68 6.09 -5.59
N PHE A 49 12.07 7.28 -5.72
CA PHE A 49 12.69 8.44 -6.37
C PHE A 49 12.90 9.63 -5.44
N THR A 50 12.58 9.50 -4.14
CA THR A 50 12.81 10.58 -3.18
C THR A 50 13.53 10.05 -1.93
N GLU A 51 13.93 10.98 -1.06
CA GLU A 51 14.58 10.64 0.21
C GLU A 51 13.61 10.07 1.25
N LYS A 52 12.29 10.15 1.02
CA LYS A 52 11.28 9.64 1.96
C LYS A 52 11.51 8.17 2.28
N GLU A 53 11.62 7.89 3.56
CA GLU A 53 11.83 6.53 4.09
C GLU A 53 10.56 5.69 4.03
N TYR A 54 9.40 6.30 4.31
CA TYR A 54 8.11 5.63 4.28
C TYR A 54 6.99 6.58 3.89
N VAL A 55 5.90 6.02 3.36
CA VAL A 55 4.71 6.72 2.90
C VAL A 55 3.47 5.90 3.23
N GLU A 56 2.50 6.53 3.87
CA GLU A 56 1.17 5.96 4.05
C GLU A 56 0.38 6.06 2.73
N ILE A 57 -0.05 4.92 2.21
CA ILE A 57 -0.85 4.83 0.99
C ILE A 57 -2.34 4.57 1.27
N GLN A 58 -2.69 4.18 2.49
CA GLN A 58 -4.07 4.00 2.94
C GLN A 58 -4.18 4.24 4.45
N LYS A 59 -5.24 4.94 4.86
CA LYS A 59 -5.55 5.26 6.27
C LYS A 59 -6.17 4.08 7.03
N TYR A 60 -7.15 3.40 6.43
CA TYR A 60 -7.90 2.31 7.08
C TYR A 60 -8.23 1.17 6.08
N PRO A 61 -7.88 -0.09 6.39
CA PRO A 61 -6.84 -0.45 7.35
C PRO A 61 -5.53 0.24 6.94
N LYS A 62 -4.72 0.66 7.91
CA LYS A 62 -3.50 1.41 7.64
C LYS A 62 -2.54 0.58 6.78
N VAL A 63 -2.04 1.16 5.69
CA VAL A 63 -1.01 0.57 4.84
C VAL A 63 0.10 1.58 4.59
N ILE A 64 1.31 1.23 5.00
CA ILE A 64 2.52 1.99 4.74
C ILE A 64 3.39 1.20 3.76
N LEU A 65 3.98 1.91 2.82
CA LEU A 65 5.15 1.46 2.09
C LEU A 65 6.38 2.13 2.68
N ALA A 66 7.47 1.38 2.81
CA ALA A 66 8.75 1.86 3.28
C ALA A 66 9.86 1.40 2.35
N LYS A 67 11.01 2.08 2.38
CA LYS A 67 12.24 1.58 1.75
C LYS A 67 12.61 0.24 2.39
N PRO A 68 13.19 -0.71 1.63
CA PRO A 68 13.60 -2.01 2.18
C PRO A 68 14.58 -1.91 3.35
N SER A 69 15.37 -0.83 3.41
CA SER A 69 16.33 -0.55 4.47
C SER A 69 15.70 -0.04 5.78
N VAL A 70 14.42 0.33 5.76
CA VAL A 70 13.74 0.92 6.91
C VAL A 70 13.11 -0.20 7.75
N SER A 71 13.44 -0.20 9.03
CA SER A 71 12.97 -1.17 10.02
C SER A 71 11.55 -0.85 10.49
N LEU A 72 10.65 -1.84 10.45
CA LEU A 72 9.33 -1.73 11.06
C LEU A 72 9.46 -1.63 12.60
N SER A 73 10.40 -2.35 13.19
CA SER A 73 10.59 -2.36 14.64
C SER A 73 11.00 -0.96 15.13
N ASP A 74 11.97 -0.31 14.49
CA ASP A 74 12.42 1.05 14.84
C ASP A 74 11.27 2.07 14.68
N TYR A 75 10.46 1.92 13.62
CA TYR A 75 9.27 2.73 13.42
C TYR A 75 8.26 2.57 14.57
N MET A 76 8.05 1.34 15.04
CA MET A 76 7.13 1.05 16.15
C MET A 76 7.69 1.51 17.50
N GLU A 77 8.99 1.32 17.74
CA GLU A 77 9.70 1.78 18.93
C GLU A 77 9.64 3.30 19.08
N SER A 78 9.82 4.05 17.99
CA SER A 78 9.66 5.51 17.98
C SER A 78 8.26 5.98 18.40
N ARG A 79 7.26 5.08 18.35
CA ARG A 79 5.87 5.32 18.76
C ARG A 79 5.54 4.70 20.12
N GLY A 80 6.54 4.26 20.88
CA GLY A 80 6.37 3.71 22.23
C GLY A 80 5.92 2.24 22.27
N PHE A 81 6.01 1.52 21.15
CA PHE A 81 5.71 0.10 21.10
C PHE A 81 6.97 -0.75 21.23
N ARG A 82 6.84 -1.93 21.82
CA ARG A 82 7.87 -2.97 21.86
C ARG A 82 7.38 -4.16 21.06
N GLU A 83 8.29 -4.80 20.33
CA GLU A 83 7.97 -5.99 19.55
C GLU A 83 7.83 -7.22 20.46
N ASP A 84 6.69 -7.90 20.39
CA ASP A 84 6.40 -9.14 21.10
C ASP A 84 6.74 -10.33 20.20
N LYS A 85 8.03 -10.66 20.16
CA LYS A 85 8.57 -11.72 19.29
C LYS A 85 8.09 -13.12 19.68
N GLU A 86 7.76 -13.36 20.95
CA GLU A 86 7.27 -14.65 21.42
C GLU A 86 5.89 -14.97 20.85
N ASN A 87 5.05 -13.95 20.65
CA ASN A 87 3.70 -14.09 20.11
C ASN A 87 3.60 -13.73 18.62
N GLN A 88 4.73 -13.59 17.92
CA GLN A 88 4.76 -13.32 16.48
C GLN A 88 4.32 -14.56 15.68
N MET A 89 3.43 -14.35 14.70
CA MET A 89 2.95 -15.42 13.81
C MET A 89 3.46 -15.21 12.39
N GLY A 90 4.67 -15.70 12.10
CA GLY A 90 5.29 -15.60 10.79
C GLY A 90 5.45 -14.14 10.36
N ALA A 91 4.76 -13.73 9.28
CA ALA A 91 4.76 -12.37 8.77
C ALA A 91 3.85 -11.40 9.55
N LEU A 92 3.07 -11.89 10.53
CA LEU A 92 2.25 -11.06 11.40
C LEU A 92 3.03 -10.71 12.67
N HIS A 93 3.56 -9.49 12.69
CA HIS A 93 4.29 -8.96 13.84
C HIS A 93 3.31 -8.38 14.85
N ARG A 94 3.54 -8.66 16.14
CA ARG A 94 2.75 -8.12 17.25
C ARG A 94 3.61 -7.10 17.98
N PHE A 95 3.06 -5.91 18.17
CA PHE A 95 3.68 -4.81 18.87
C PHE A 95 2.80 -4.41 20.04
N ILE A 96 3.38 -4.24 21.23
CA ILE A 96 2.65 -3.93 22.45
C ILE A 96 3.19 -2.66 23.09
N ASN A 97 2.29 -1.84 23.63
CA ASN A 97 2.61 -0.80 24.58
C ASN A 97 1.74 -0.99 25.83
N ASP A 98 1.80 -0.06 26.78
CA ASP A 98 1.09 -0.20 28.06
C ASP A 98 -0.45 -0.18 27.89
N ASP A 99 -0.95 0.37 26.78
CA ASP A 99 -2.38 0.55 26.53
C ASP A 99 -2.98 -0.49 25.55
N THR A 100 -2.21 -0.91 24.54
CA THR A 100 -2.74 -1.59 23.35
C THR A 100 -1.75 -2.58 22.72
N ALA A 101 -2.29 -3.53 21.97
CA ALA A 101 -1.54 -4.36 21.03
C ALA A 101 -1.90 -3.99 19.59
N GLN A 102 -0.90 -3.83 18.73
CA GLN A 102 -1.04 -3.63 17.29
C GLN A 102 -0.46 -4.82 16.54
N TYR A 103 -1.19 -5.26 15.52
CA TYR A 103 -0.79 -6.36 14.66
C TYR A 103 -0.47 -5.81 13.28
N VAL A 104 0.74 -6.09 12.78
CA VAL A 104 1.23 -5.56 11.51
C VAL A 104 1.74 -6.69 10.64
N VAL A 105 1.08 -6.90 9.50
CA VAL A 105 1.58 -7.80 8.47
C VAL A 105 2.74 -7.13 7.76
N TYR A 106 3.92 -7.73 7.89
CA TYR A 106 5.16 -7.31 7.24
C TYR A 106 5.41 -8.14 5.98
N SER A 107 5.74 -7.48 4.88
CA SER A 107 6.21 -8.13 3.66
C SER A 107 7.24 -7.24 2.98
N THR A 108 8.33 -7.81 2.47
CA THR A 108 9.38 -7.03 1.81
C THR A 108 9.82 -7.67 0.49
N ASN A 109 10.30 -6.84 -0.42
CA ASN A 109 10.96 -7.23 -1.66
C ASN A 109 12.09 -6.23 -1.96
N MET A 110 12.80 -6.43 -3.08
CA MET A 110 13.93 -5.59 -3.47
C MET A 110 13.57 -4.10 -3.61
N CYS A 111 12.31 -3.76 -3.89
CA CYS A 111 11.88 -2.39 -4.17
C CYS A 111 11.28 -1.69 -2.94
N PHE A 112 10.54 -2.41 -2.10
CA PHE A 112 9.86 -1.83 -0.95
C PHE A 112 9.55 -2.87 0.14
N SER A 113 9.39 -2.36 1.37
CA SER A 113 8.71 -3.03 2.48
C SER A 113 7.26 -2.53 2.57
N LYS A 114 6.32 -3.42 2.86
CA LYS A 114 4.89 -3.14 3.03
C LYS A 114 4.48 -3.53 4.44
N TRP A 115 3.87 -2.58 5.14
CA TRP A 115 3.37 -2.75 6.50
C TRP A 115 1.87 -2.51 6.49
N LYS A 116 1.09 -3.53 6.81
CA LYS A 116 -0.37 -3.46 6.85
C LYS A 116 -0.86 -3.75 8.26
N TRP A 117 -1.54 -2.79 8.86
CA TRP A 117 -2.18 -2.99 10.15
C TRP A 117 -3.39 -3.92 9.98
N GLN A 118 -3.50 -4.86 10.91
CA GLN A 118 -4.73 -5.60 11.17
C GLN A 118 -5.42 -4.92 12.34
N GLU A 119 -6.63 -4.44 12.08
CA GLU A 119 -7.55 -3.91 13.08
C GLU A 119 -8.63 -4.96 13.36
#